data_AF-A0A7X7LY18-F1
#
_entry.id   AF-A0A7X7LY18-F1
#
_cell.length_a   1.000
_cell.length_b   1.000
_cell.length_c   1.000
_cell.angle_alpha   90.00
_cell.angle_beta   90.00
_cell.angle_gamma   90.00
#
_symmetry.space_group_name_H-M   'P 1'
#
loop_
_entity.id
_entity.type
_entity.pdbx_description
1 polymer ?
#
loop_
_entity_poly.entity_id
_entity_poly.type
_entity_poly.pdbx_seq_one_letter_code
_entity_poly.pdbx_strand_id
1 'polypeptide(L)'
;PIGNVRERPFGEIWNDVSNPLMAGLKQHPRTLEGRCGACRYLEICNGSSRVRAGQVTGNPWAEDPACYLSDEEIGVTAADYGDQRVTVTPWVRMEKV
;
A
#
# COMPACT_ATOMS: atom_id res chain seq x y z
N PRO A 1 -3.19 3.87 -17.52
CA PRO A 1 -1.89 4.60 -17.50
C PRO A 1 -2.01 5.92 -16.73
N ILE A 2 -0.94 6.35 -16.04
CA ILE A 2 -0.96 7.59 -15.21
C ILE A 2 -0.66 8.85 -16.06
N GLY A 3 0.13 8.72 -17.13
CA GLY A 3 0.42 9.81 -18.07
C GLY A 3 1.62 9.51 -18.95
N ASN A 4 1.94 10.44 -19.86
CA ASN A 4 3.08 10.37 -20.77
C ASN A 4 3.75 11.76 -20.89
N VAL A 5 5.03 11.86 -20.55
CA VAL A 5 5.79 13.13 -20.56
C VAL A 5 5.99 13.72 -21.96
N ARG A 6 5.79 12.92 -23.02
CA ARG A 6 5.78 13.41 -24.41
C ARG A 6 4.49 14.17 -24.75
N GLU A 7 3.44 14.01 -23.95
CA GLU A 7 2.12 14.59 -24.18
C GLU A 7 1.78 15.69 -23.16
N ARG A 8 2.22 15.54 -21.90
CA ARG A 8 1.94 16.49 -20.80
C ARG A 8 3.21 16.75 -19.97
N PRO A 9 3.40 17.96 -19.41
CA PRO A 9 4.50 18.23 -18.49
C PRO A 9 4.49 17.28 -17.28
N PHE A 10 5.67 16.85 -16.83
CA PHE A 10 5.79 15.96 -15.67
C PHE A 10 5.10 16.50 -14.42
N GLY A 11 5.22 17.81 -14.15
CA GLY A 11 4.59 18.44 -12.99
C GLY A 11 3.07 18.31 -12.99
N GLU A 12 2.43 18.37 -14.16
CA GLU A 12 0.99 18.14 -14.28
C GLU A 12 0.65 16.68 -14.04
N ILE A 13 1.35 15.74 -14.68
CA ILE A 13 1.14 14.30 -14.49
C ILE A 13 1.34 13.91 -13.02
N TRP A 14 2.37 14.47 -12.39
CA TRP A 14 2.70 14.16 -11.00
C TRP A 14 1.68 14.75 -10.04
N ASN A 15 1.11 15.93 -10.28
CA ASN A 15 0.14 16.54 -9.37
C ASN A 15 -1.30 16.08 -9.62
N ASP A 16 -1.57 15.41 -10.74
CA ASP A 16 -2.88 14.88 -11.10
C ASP A 16 -3.29 13.70 -10.20
N VAL A 17 -4.33 13.91 -9.39
CA VAL A 17 -4.92 12.92 -8.49
C VAL A 17 -6.25 12.38 -9.00
N SER A 18 -6.62 12.62 -10.26
CA SER A 18 -7.82 12.04 -10.87
C SER A 18 -7.74 10.52 -10.98
N ASN A 19 -6.53 9.96 -11.05
CA ASN A 19 -6.30 8.53 -10.98
C ASN A 19 -6.36 8.06 -9.51
N PRO A 20 -7.23 7.09 -9.15
CA PRO A 20 -7.38 6.62 -7.77
C PRO A 20 -6.09 6.09 -7.14
N LEU A 21 -5.20 5.47 -7.94
CA LEU A 21 -3.91 5.01 -7.46
C LEU A 21 -3.01 6.19 -7.08
N MET A 22 -2.98 7.25 -7.89
CA MET A 22 -2.20 8.46 -7.58
C MET A 22 -2.76 9.19 -6.35
N ALA A 23 -4.09 9.29 -6.24
CA ALA A 23 -4.75 9.86 -5.07
C ALA A 23 -4.34 9.10 -3.79
N GLY A 24 -4.47 7.77 -3.78
CA GLY A 24 -4.09 6.95 -2.63
C GLY A 24 -2.59 6.93 -2.36
N LEU A 25 -1.73 6.94 -3.39
CA LEU A 25 -0.27 6.97 -3.19
C LEU A 25 0.21 8.29 -2.58
N LYS A 26 -0.48 9.40 -2.82
CA LYS A 26 -0.14 10.72 -2.27
C LYS A 26 -0.81 11.04 -0.94
N GLN A 27 -1.81 10.26 -0.54
CA GLN A 27 -2.49 10.43 0.74
C GLN A 27 -1.51 10.18 1.92
N HIS A 28 -1.63 11.00 2.97
CA HIS A 28 -0.86 10.86 4.19
C HIS A 28 -1.73 11.17 5.43
N PRO A 29 -1.89 10.22 6.38
CA PRO A 29 -1.60 8.79 6.20
C PRO A 29 -2.53 8.17 5.16
N ARG A 30 -2.10 7.08 4.52
CA ARG A 30 -2.94 6.29 3.62
C ARG A 30 -3.98 5.52 4.43
N THR A 31 -5.17 5.40 3.86
CA THR A 31 -6.17 4.44 4.36
C THR A 31 -5.75 3.04 3.92
N LEU A 32 -5.44 2.16 4.88
CA LEU A 32 -4.93 0.81 4.61
C LEU A 32 -5.75 -0.24 5.35
N GLU A 33 -5.72 -1.45 4.80
CA GLU A 33 -6.36 -2.64 5.36
C GLU A 33 -5.37 -3.47 6.19
N GLY A 34 -5.87 -4.57 6.78
CA GLY A 34 -5.08 -5.45 7.63
C GLY A 34 -4.56 -4.73 8.87
N ARG A 35 -3.47 -5.24 9.44
CA ARG A 35 -2.89 -4.65 10.66
C ARG A 35 -2.38 -3.23 10.46
N CYS A 36 -2.08 -2.86 9.20
CA CYS A 36 -1.62 -1.52 8.86
C CYS A 36 -2.70 -0.45 9.11
N GLY A 37 -3.98 -0.81 9.03
CA GLY A 37 -5.10 0.11 9.27
C GLY A 37 -5.23 0.57 10.73
N ALA A 38 -4.76 -0.23 11.68
CA ALA A 38 -4.78 0.07 13.12
C ALA A 38 -3.38 0.37 13.70
N CYS A 39 -2.33 0.33 12.88
CA CYS A 39 -0.94 0.44 13.31
C CYS A 39 -0.60 1.85 13.85
N ARG A 40 -0.01 1.92 15.04
CA ARG A 40 0.41 3.19 15.67
C ARG A 40 1.50 3.97 14.91
N TYR A 41 2.23 3.31 14.01
CA TYR A 41 3.30 3.92 13.22
C TYR A 41 2.86 4.31 11.80
N LEU A 42 1.56 4.26 11.51
CA LEU A 42 1.04 4.55 10.17
C LEU A 42 1.45 5.93 9.66
N GLU A 43 1.49 6.96 10.51
CA GLU A 43 1.95 8.31 10.14
C GLU A 43 3.42 8.38 9.69
N ILE A 44 4.26 7.41 10.06
CA ILE A 44 5.70 7.44 9.74
C ILE A 44 6.01 6.44 8.62
N CYS A 45 5.53 5.21 8.78
CA CYS A 45 5.76 4.13 7.82
C CYS A 45 4.86 4.26 6.58
N ASN A 46 3.66 4.81 6.77
CA ASN A 46 2.60 4.94 5.78
C ASN A 46 2.30 3.64 5.02
N GLY A 47 2.53 2.47 5.67
CA GLY A 47 2.24 1.09 5.24
C GLY A 47 3.33 0.32 4.47
N SER A 48 4.60 0.74 4.52
CA SER A 48 5.73 0.07 3.82
C SER A 48 5.61 0.05 2.28
N SER A 49 5.71 -1.08 1.57
CA SER A 49 5.76 -1.14 0.10
C SER A 49 4.42 -1.49 -0.52
N ARG A 50 3.85 -0.55 -1.29
CA ARG A 50 2.61 -0.80 -2.03
C ARG A 50 2.77 -1.70 -3.23
N VAL A 51 3.94 -1.67 -3.85
CA VAL A 51 4.26 -2.58 -4.95
C VAL A 51 4.21 -4.02 -4.46
N ARG A 52 4.75 -4.31 -3.27
CA ARG A 52 4.74 -5.65 -2.71
C ARG A 52 3.34 -6.09 -2.27
N ALA A 53 2.61 -5.24 -1.55
CA ALA A 53 1.21 -5.53 -1.19
C ALA A 53 0.39 -5.87 -2.44
N GLY A 54 0.49 -5.05 -3.51
CA GLY A 54 -0.19 -5.30 -4.78
C GLY A 54 0.29 -6.55 -5.52
N GLN A 55 1.59 -6.86 -5.51
CA GLN A 55 2.14 -8.06 -6.15
C GLN A 55 1.66 -9.36 -5.48
N VAL A 56 1.55 -9.36 -4.15
CA VAL A 56 1.17 -10.55 -3.38
C VAL A 56 -0.35 -10.73 -3.33
N THR A 57 -1.11 -9.65 -3.21
CA THR A 57 -2.56 -9.71 -2.93
C THR A 57 -3.44 -9.23 -4.09
N GLY A 58 -2.88 -8.56 -5.09
CA GLY A 58 -3.64 -7.79 -6.08
C GLY A 58 -4.20 -6.48 -5.53
N ASN A 59 -4.12 -6.23 -4.22
CA ASN A 59 -4.60 -5.01 -3.56
C ASN A 59 -3.42 -4.17 -3.03
N PRO A 60 -3.12 -3.00 -3.61
CA PRO A 60 -2.07 -2.12 -3.08
C PRO A 60 -2.41 -1.52 -1.72
N TRP A 61 -3.63 -1.66 -1.20
CA TRP A 61 -4.04 -1.12 0.11
C TRP A 61 -4.04 -2.16 1.23
N ALA A 62 -3.77 -3.44 0.91
CA ALA A 62 -3.55 -4.49 1.88
C ALA A 62 -2.28 -4.22 2.72
N GLU A 63 -2.14 -4.96 3.82
CA GLU A 63 -0.90 -4.92 4.62
C GLU A 63 0.32 -5.39 3.82
N ASP A 64 1.50 -4.81 4.11
CA ASP A 64 2.75 -5.30 3.53
C ASP A 64 3.23 -6.55 4.30
N PRO A 65 3.30 -7.73 3.63
CA PRO A 65 3.73 -8.97 4.29
C PRO A 65 5.19 -8.96 4.75
N ALA A 66 6.01 -8.00 4.30
CA ALA A 66 7.40 -7.87 4.72
C ALA A 66 7.61 -7.00 5.98
N CYS A 67 6.55 -6.44 6.56
CA CYS A 67 6.71 -5.70 7.81
C CYS A 67 7.12 -6.68 8.93
N TYR A 68 8.29 -6.43 9.52
CA TYR A 68 8.93 -7.32 10.48
C TYR A 68 8.50 -7.09 11.93
N LEU A 69 7.81 -5.97 12.20
CA LEU A 69 7.33 -5.65 13.54
C LEU A 69 6.21 -6.61 13.95
N SER A 70 6.19 -6.97 15.22
CA SER A 70 5.10 -7.73 15.85
C SER A 70 3.87 -6.87 16.08
N ASP A 71 2.74 -7.53 16.37
CA ASP A 71 1.47 -6.84 16.66
C ASP A 71 1.56 -6.03 17.96
N GLU A 72 2.31 -6.52 18.96
CA GLU A 72 2.61 -5.80 20.20
C GLU A 72 3.37 -4.50 19.92
N GLU A 73 4.43 -4.53 19.10
CA GLU A 73 5.22 -3.35 18.78
C GLU A 73 4.40 -2.27 18.05
N ILE A 74 3.46 -2.68 17.19
CA ILE A 74 2.60 -1.76 16.43
C ILE A 74 1.29 -1.42 17.13
N GLY A 75 1.02 -2.02 18.31
CA GLY A 75 -0.12 -1.72 19.15
C GLY A 75 -1.46 -2.22 18.61
N VAL A 76 -1.48 -3.40 17.97
CA VAL A 76 -2.71 -4.02 17.42
C VAL A 76 -2.90 -5.42 17.94
N THR A 77 -4.07 -5.98 17.70
CA THR A 77 -4.48 -7.35 18.02
C THR A 77 -5.17 -7.98 16.83
N ALA A 78 -5.32 -9.31 16.82
CA ALA A 78 -6.06 -10.00 15.76
C ALA A 78 -7.52 -9.52 15.61
N ALA A 79 -8.13 -8.98 16.67
CA ALA A 79 -9.46 -8.38 16.61
C ALA A 79 -9.52 -7.13 15.70
N ASP A 80 -8.38 -6.44 15.51
CA ASP A 80 -8.31 -5.21 14.71
C ASP A 80 -8.26 -5.49 13.20
N TYR A 81 -7.79 -6.68 12.79
CA TYR A 81 -7.52 -6.96 11.37
C TYR A 81 -7.98 -8.34 10.87
N GLY A 82 -8.51 -9.20 11.74
CA GLY A 82 -8.88 -10.58 11.42
C GLY A 82 -7.67 -11.53 11.49
N ASP A 83 -7.89 -12.78 11.92
CA ASP A 83 -6.82 -13.71 12.33
C ASP A 83 -5.77 -14.10 11.27
N GLN A 84 -5.88 -13.61 10.01
CA GLN A 84 -5.00 -14.01 8.91
C GLN A 84 -4.11 -12.88 8.40
N ARG A 85 -2.80 -13.11 8.54
CA ARG A 85 -1.73 -12.27 8.00
C ARG A 85 -1.45 -12.58 6.53
N VAL A 86 -1.10 -11.55 5.77
CA VAL A 86 -0.58 -11.74 4.40
C VAL A 86 0.81 -12.36 4.50
N THR A 87 1.05 -13.42 3.73
CA THR A 87 2.34 -14.12 3.69
C THR A 87 3.15 -13.69 2.47
N VAL A 88 4.48 -13.65 2.62
CA VAL A 88 5.37 -13.35 1.49
C VAL A 88 5.37 -14.54 0.52
N THR A 89 5.23 -14.25 -0.77
CA THR A 89 5.36 -15.24 -1.85
C THR A 89 6.56 -14.91 -2.74
N PRO A 90 7.10 -15.89 -3.49
CA PRO A 90 8.00 -15.61 -4.59
C PRO A 90 7.39 -14.62 -5.59
N TRP A 91 8.25 -13.90 -6.32
CA TRP A 91 7.78 -12.96 -7.34
C TRP A 91 7.07 -13.70 -8.47
N VAL A 92 5.96 -13.13 -8.94
CA VAL A 92 5.22 -13.61 -10.11
C VAL A 92 4.95 -12.47 -11.06
N ARG A 93 4.89 -12.76 -12.36
CA ARG A 93 4.50 -11.78 -13.35
C ARG A 93 3.00 -11.55 -13.26
N MET A 94 2.59 -10.35 -12.85
CA MET A 94 1.19 -9.94 -12.93
C MET A 94 0.79 -9.75 -14.41
N GLU A 95 -0.41 -10.20 -14.76
CA GLU A 95 -1.02 -9.83 -16.04
C GLU A 95 -1.21 -8.31 -16.09
N LYS A 96 -1.03 -7.71 -17.27
CA LYS A 96 -1.26 -6.27 -17.44
C LYS A 96 -2.76 -6.01 -17.32
N VAL A 97 -3.18 -5.35 -16.24
CA VAL A 97 -4.48 -4.67 -16.16
C VAL A 97 -4.49 -3.47 -17.11
#